data_AF-A0A9D2AGK5-F1
#
_entry.id   AF-A0A9D2AGK5-F1
#
_cell.length_a   1.000
_cell.length_b   1.000
_cell.length_c   1.000
_cell.angle_alpha   90.00
_cell.angle_beta   90.00
_cell.angle_gamma   90.00
#
_symmetry.space_group_name_H-M   'P 1'
#
loop_
_entity.id
_entity.type
_entity.pdbx_description
1 polymer ?
#
loop_
_entity_poly.entity_id
_entity_poly.type
_entity_poly.pdbx_seq_one_letter_code
_entity_poly.pdbx_strand_id
1 'polypeptide(L)'
;MIFYEKSAAQYSSYKKRMRIPLEGGESEGGYLQNFCLRDGYLGGGVGSEQVTDGSVQISALFCVGGAIAGYAPSGKLCVGSALADSGFAFTGIPDCVALPDGDGMLLSDGQTCVSVTSAGANKLTLPFRTAVFAYGRLWRTSDGVRLYYGALDDYKEAAVGRGQTGYIDSPDAKGKILRLFFVKNEILVLREYGLQKLVAHGDEEEFAFEDILSCAAVNGGSAAATQNALFWLTAEGFRVWGDAKVNGYSQFFTPHVSLDSVRGAACGDRYFLQSQYTLPDGTVAEGLGVFDAQGGGYLIPQKAEGLVSVQNGVFFTHGGKGYTVTEKGNFLGGIAHRVWQSAPTQPFGCRALLGEVCVRSKGPFLLQIKSDEGSRALCFAGGLCRKRVLLAGTVFSFRVQAEECELYALSAVFQRGEDKV
;
A
#
# COMPACT_ATOMS: atom_id res chain seq x y z
N MET A 1 -32.98 -6.74 -25.56
CA MET A 1 -32.01 -6.22 -24.57
C MET A 1 -32.77 -6.04 -23.25
N ILE A 2 -32.53 -6.90 -22.26
CA ILE A 2 -33.20 -6.81 -20.96
C ILE A 2 -32.34 -5.92 -20.06
N PHE A 3 -32.85 -4.75 -19.69
CA PHE A 3 -32.20 -3.90 -18.71
C PHE A 3 -32.38 -4.53 -17.32
N TYR A 4 -31.29 -5.03 -16.74
CA TYR A 4 -31.26 -5.33 -15.31
C TYR A 4 -31.18 -4.01 -14.53
N GLU A 5 -32.35 -3.36 -14.38
CA GLU A 5 -32.51 -2.29 -13.41
C GLU A 5 -32.31 -2.89 -12.02
N LYS A 6 -31.18 -2.54 -11.37
CA LYS A 6 -30.87 -2.98 -10.01
C LYS A 6 -31.83 -2.26 -9.07
N SER A 7 -33.01 -2.85 -8.87
CA SER A 7 -34.11 -2.26 -8.10
C SER A 7 -33.59 -1.68 -6.79
N ALA A 8 -33.97 -0.44 -6.48
CA ALA A 8 -33.62 0.18 -5.21
C ALA A 8 -34.10 -0.73 -4.07
N ALA A 9 -33.17 -1.17 -3.22
CA ALA A 9 -33.49 -2.14 -2.18
C ALA A 9 -34.45 -1.50 -1.16
N GLN A 10 -35.63 -2.11 -1.02
CA GLN A 10 -36.60 -1.73 0.00
C GLN A 10 -36.14 -2.31 1.34
N TYR A 11 -36.00 -1.43 2.32
CA TYR A 11 -35.68 -1.78 3.69
C TYR A 11 -36.81 -1.31 4.57
N SER A 12 -37.29 -2.20 5.42
CA SER A 12 -38.38 -1.91 6.34
C SER A 12 -38.01 -0.79 7.32
N SER A 13 -39.03 -0.14 7.87
CA SER A 13 -38.86 0.79 8.99
C SER A 13 -38.32 0.12 10.26
N TYR A 14 -38.32 -1.22 10.32
CA TYR A 14 -37.92 -2.01 11.48
C TYR A 14 -36.40 -1.98 11.69
N LYS A 15 -35.99 -1.32 12.78
CA LYS A 15 -34.59 -1.16 13.19
C LYS A 15 -34.29 -1.99 14.43
N LYS A 16 -33.17 -2.72 14.40
CA LYS A 16 -32.63 -3.45 15.55
C LYS A 16 -31.26 -2.90 15.91
N ARG A 17 -31.12 -2.37 17.14
CA ARG A 17 -29.81 -2.06 17.73
C ARG A 17 -29.30 -3.29 18.44
N MET A 18 -28.08 -3.72 18.13
CA MET A 18 -27.38 -4.81 18.80
C MET A 18 -26.13 -4.27 19.47
N ARG A 19 -25.88 -4.68 20.72
CA ARG A 19 -24.54 -4.60 21.32
C ARG A 19 -23.71 -5.71 20.70
N ILE A 20 -22.52 -5.38 20.21
CA ILE A 20 -21.56 -6.40 19.77
C ILE A 20 -20.78 -6.80 21.03
N PRO A 21 -20.81 -8.08 21.46
CA PRO A 21 -19.98 -8.54 22.58
C PRO A 21 -18.52 -8.27 22.26
N LEU A 22 -17.75 -7.80 23.24
CA LEU A 22 -16.31 -7.56 23.10
C LEU A 22 -15.46 -8.78 23.51
N GLU A 23 -16.13 -9.89 23.82
CA GLU A 23 -15.53 -11.22 23.97
C GLU A 23 -15.05 -11.74 22.60
N GLY A 24 -13.98 -12.54 22.58
CA GLY A 24 -13.45 -13.11 21.35
C GLY A 24 -14.33 -14.28 20.84
N GLY A 25 -14.43 -14.43 19.51
CA GLY A 25 -15.06 -15.62 18.93
C GLY A 25 -14.12 -16.83 18.94
N GLU A 26 -14.60 -17.99 19.39
CA GLU A 26 -13.81 -19.23 19.46
C GLU A 26 -13.55 -19.89 18.09
N SER A 27 -14.32 -19.53 17.06
CA SER A 27 -14.29 -20.18 15.74
C SER A 27 -13.48 -19.41 14.70
N GLU A 28 -12.47 -20.08 14.13
CA GLU A 28 -11.63 -19.70 12.98
C GLU A 28 -10.66 -18.52 13.16
N GLY A 29 -9.45 -18.83 13.65
CA GLY A 29 -8.21 -18.10 13.32
C GLY A 29 -8.08 -16.65 13.82
N GLY A 30 -9.07 -16.14 14.55
CA GLY A 30 -9.12 -14.78 15.08
C GLY A 30 -8.16 -14.58 16.24
N TYR A 31 -6.88 -14.32 15.94
CA TYR A 31 -5.88 -13.96 16.94
C TYR A 31 -6.33 -12.75 17.78
N LEU A 32 -6.68 -12.99 19.05
CA LEU A 32 -6.60 -12.01 20.13
C LEU A 32 -5.11 -11.74 20.46
N GLN A 33 -4.33 -11.35 19.45
CA GLN A 33 -2.96 -10.93 19.65
C GLN A 33 -2.99 -9.54 20.31
N ASN A 34 -2.71 -9.56 21.60
CA ASN A 34 -2.38 -8.41 22.45
C ASN A 34 -3.55 -7.51 22.94
N PHE A 35 -4.82 -7.85 22.72
CA PHE A 35 -5.91 -7.26 23.52
C PHE A 35 -6.22 -8.12 24.74
N CYS A 36 -6.32 -7.49 25.92
CA CYS A 36 -6.80 -8.13 27.14
C CYS A 36 -8.16 -7.56 27.55
N LEU A 37 -9.04 -8.42 28.06
CA LEU A 37 -10.27 -7.99 28.74
C LEU A 37 -9.90 -7.56 30.16
N ARG A 38 -10.20 -6.31 30.52
CA ARG A 38 -10.13 -5.78 31.89
C ARG A 38 -11.47 -5.15 32.21
N ASP A 39 -12.05 -5.46 33.36
CA ASP A 39 -13.29 -4.87 33.91
C ASP A 39 -14.45 -4.67 32.88
N GLY A 40 -14.59 -5.59 31.93
CA GLY A 40 -15.64 -5.55 30.89
C GLY A 40 -15.35 -4.72 29.64
N TYR A 41 -14.12 -4.25 29.44
CA TYR A 41 -13.64 -3.56 28.23
C TYR A 41 -12.38 -4.22 27.65
N LEU A 42 -12.09 -3.96 26.37
CA LEU A 42 -10.85 -4.40 25.71
C LEU A 42 -9.77 -3.31 25.87
N GLY A 43 -8.54 -3.67 26.26
CA GLY A 43 -7.42 -2.74 26.34
C GLY A 43 -6.06 -3.39 26.04
N GLY A 44 -5.02 -2.59 25.78
CA GLY A 44 -3.67 -3.13 25.57
C GLY A 44 -2.50 -2.14 25.52
N GLY A 45 -1.36 -2.61 26.03
CA GLY A 45 0.04 -2.18 25.89
C GLY A 45 0.93 -3.42 26.20
N VAL A 46 2.18 -3.65 25.79
CA VAL A 46 3.16 -3.06 24.85
C VAL A 46 4.11 -4.24 24.44
N GLY A 47 4.79 -4.25 23.27
CA GLY A 47 5.84 -5.24 23.00
C GLY A 47 6.50 -5.16 21.61
N SER A 48 7.83 -5.00 21.56
CA SER A 48 8.65 -5.13 20.33
C SER A 48 10.09 -5.55 20.64
N GLU A 49 10.62 -6.49 19.86
CA GLU A 49 12.05 -6.69 19.65
C GLU A 49 12.48 -5.95 18.37
N GLN A 50 13.71 -5.44 18.36
CA GLN A 50 14.16 -4.43 17.39
C GLN A 50 14.86 -5.05 16.18
N VAL A 51 14.61 -4.49 14.99
CA VAL A 51 15.46 -4.71 13.80
C VAL A 51 16.43 -3.53 13.66
N THR A 52 17.34 -3.36 14.63
CA THR A 52 18.67 -2.71 14.50
C THR A 52 19.39 -2.64 15.84
N ASP A 53 20.71 -2.87 15.83
CA ASP A 53 21.58 -2.64 17.00
C ASP A 53 22.13 -1.19 17.00
N GLY A 54 21.30 -0.28 17.50
CA GLY A 54 21.69 0.93 18.25
C GLY A 54 22.43 2.10 17.59
N SER A 55 23.26 1.93 16.55
CA SER A 55 24.33 2.91 16.23
C SER A 55 24.12 3.82 15.01
N VAL A 56 23.37 3.39 13.98
CA VAL A 56 23.20 4.16 12.72
C VAL A 56 21.73 4.54 12.53
N GLN A 57 21.45 5.85 12.42
CA GLN A 57 20.12 6.33 12.06
C GLN A 57 19.87 6.11 10.56
N ILE A 58 18.79 5.41 10.24
CA ILE A 58 18.37 5.08 8.87
C ILE A 58 17.06 5.81 8.54
N SER A 59 16.97 6.34 7.32
CA SER A 59 15.77 6.97 6.75
C SER A 59 15.01 6.07 5.79
N ALA A 60 15.63 5.03 5.20
CA ALA A 60 14.94 3.99 4.43
C ALA A 60 15.73 2.67 4.47
N LEU A 61 15.05 1.52 4.51
CA LEU A 61 15.66 0.19 4.57
C LEU A 61 15.23 -0.63 3.35
N PHE A 62 16.14 -1.40 2.78
CA PHE A 62 15.94 -2.23 1.60
C PHE A 62 16.49 -3.64 1.88
N CYS A 63 15.74 -4.68 1.46
CA CYS A 63 16.14 -6.08 1.66
C CYS A 63 15.62 -6.98 0.52
N VAL A 64 16.53 -7.57 -0.27
CA VAL A 64 16.22 -8.62 -1.27
C VAL A 64 17.09 -9.83 -0.98
N GLY A 65 16.50 -11.01 -0.82
CA GLY A 65 17.24 -12.22 -0.48
C GLY A 65 18.12 -12.03 0.76
N GLY A 66 19.44 -12.27 0.62
CA GLY A 66 20.45 -12.01 1.66
C GLY A 66 21.07 -10.61 1.64
N ALA A 67 20.67 -9.73 0.71
CA ALA A 67 21.23 -8.39 0.56
C ALA A 67 20.44 -7.36 1.38
N ILE A 68 21.11 -6.67 2.30
CA ILE A 68 20.55 -5.62 3.16
C ILE A 68 21.23 -4.28 2.84
N ALA A 69 20.43 -3.23 2.67
CA ALA A 69 20.90 -1.86 2.50
C ALA A 69 20.06 -0.88 3.32
N GLY A 70 20.70 0.10 3.96
CA GLY A 70 20.06 1.23 4.62
C GLY A 70 20.53 2.55 4.03
N TYR A 71 19.61 3.49 3.81
CA TYR A 71 19.92 4.86 3.42
C TYR A 71 19.83 5.77 4.65
N ALA A 72 20.92 6.44 4.99
CA ALA A 72 21.00 7.34 6.15
C ALA A 72 20.49 8.76 5.81
N PRO A 73 20.02 9.56 6.79
CA PRO A 73 19.61 10.96 6.58
C PRO A 73 20.70 11.85 5.95
N SER A 74 21.98 11.45 6.09
CA SER A 74 23.15 12.13 5.51
C SER A 74 23.35 11.86 4.01
N GLY A 75 22.48 11.08 3.37
CA GLY A 75 22.62 10.66 1.97
C GLY A 75 23.45 9.38 1.78
N LYS A 76 24.12 8.88 2.82
CA LYS A 76 24.99 7.71 2.74
C LYS A 76 24.23 6.39 2.57
N LEU A 77 24.84 5.48 1.82
CA LEU A 77 24.45 4.08 1.74
C LEU A 77 25.22 3.25 2.77
N CYS A 78 24.49 2.48 3.56
CA CYS A 78 24.99 1.48 4.51
C CYS A 78 24.57 0.09 4.03
N VAL A 79 25.40 -0.94 4.17
CA VAL A 79 25.12 -2.30 3.67
C VAL A 79 25.46 -3.42 4.64
N GLY A 80 24.83 -4.58 4.42
CA GLY A 80 24.96 -5.77 5.26
C GLY A 80 24.17 -5.68 6.55
N SER A 81 24.16 -6.78 7.33
CA SER A 81 23.44 -6.87 8.61
C SER A 81 23.94 -5.87 9.66
N ALA A 82 25.22 -5.50 9.61
CA ALA A 82 25.83 -4.48 10.47
C ALA A 82 25.65 -3.03 9.96
N LEU A 83 25.02 -2.83 8.80
CA LEU A 83 24.81 -1.52 8.16
C LEU A 83 26.10 -0.66 8.10
N ALA A 84 27.20 -1.29 7.65
CA ALA A 84 28.48 -0.59 7.48
C ALA A 84 28.41 0.41 6.32
N ASP A 85 29.05 1.58 6.48
CA ASP A 85 29.16 2.61 5.43
C ASP A 85 29.80 2.01 4.16
N SER A 86 29.09 2.08 3.03
CA SER A 86 29.53 1.50 1.77
C SER A 86 30.43 2.44 0.95
N GLY A 87 30.68 3.66 1.43
CA GLY A 87 31.38 4.70 0.68
C GLY A 87 30.60 5.31 -0.49
N PHE A 88 29.32 4.95 -0.66
CA PHE A 88 28.44 5.53 -1.68
C PHE A 88 27.39 6.45 -1.05
N ALA A 89 26.90 7.42 -1.82
CA ALA A 89 25.87 8.36 -1.39
C ALA A 89 24.88 8.66 -2.53
N PHE A 90 23.66 8.97 -2.15
CA PHE A 90 22.56 9.38 -3.02
C PHE A 90 22.00 10.74 -2.58
N THR A 91 21.52 11.51 -3.56
CA THR A 91 20.91 12.84 -3.37
C THR A 91 19.54 12.80 -2.68
N GLY A 92 18.90 11.63 -2.66
CA GLY A 92 17.67 11.33 -1.96
C GLY A 92 17.51 9.81 -1.77
N ILE A 93 16.44 9.38 -1.10
CA ILE A 93 16.15 7.95 -0.92
C ILE A 93 16.01 7.30 -2.32
N PRO A 94 16.88 6.34 -2.70
CA PRO A 94 16.90 5.78 -4.04
C PRO A 94 15.63 4.99 -4.36
N ASP A 95 15.36 4.82 -5.66
CA ASP A 95 14.46 3.80 -6.16
C ASP A 95 15.17 2.44 -6.20
N CYS A 96 14.40 1.36 -6.12
CA CYS A 96 14.92 0.00 -5.93
C CYS A 96 14.28 -0.99 -6.90
N VAL A 97 15.10 -1.80 -7.56
CA VAL A 97 14.64 -2.95 -8.34
C VAL A 97 15.42 -4.20 -7.91
N ALA A 98 14.70 -5.28 -7.60
CA ALA A 98 15.31 -6.58 -7.28
C ALA A 98 16.00 -7.17 -8.52
N LEU A 99 17.11 -7.88 -8.33
CA LEU A 99 17.76 -8.62 -9.41
C LEU A 99 16.92 -9.87 -9.79
N PRO A 100 16.96 -10.34 -11.06
CA PRO A 100 16.16 -11.47 -11.51
C PRO A 100 16.46 -12.80 -10.80
N ASP A 101 17.68 -12.94 -10.27
CA ASP A 101 18.14 -14.10 -9.49
C ASP A 101 17.61 -14.08 -8.03
N GLY A 102 17.17 -12.93 -7.53
CA GLY A 102 16.76 -12.74 -6.14
C GLY A 102 17.92 -12.59 -5.13
N ASP A 103 19.18 -12.55 -5.57
CA ASP A 103 20.38 -12.49 -4.72
C ASP A 103 20.85 -11.05 -4.43
N GLY A 104 20.15 -10.05 -4.94
CA GLY A 104 20.43 -8.65 -4.67
C GLY A 104 19.46 -7.67 -5.29
N MET A 105 19.87 -6.40 -5.32
CA MET A 105 19.07 -5.28 -5.81
C MET A 105 19.94 -4.22 -6.49
N LEU A 106 19.33 -3.42 -7.36
CA LEU A 106 19.89 -2.17 -7.86
C LEU A 106 19.20 -1.00 -7.14
N LEU A 107 19.99 -0.07 -6.63
CA LEU A 107 19.55 1.18 -6.01
C LEU A 107 20.01 2.36 -6.86
N SER A 108 19.11 3.29 -7.20
CA SER A 108 19.45 4.48 -7.96
C SER A 108 18.57 5.70 -7.67
N ASP A 109 19.16 6.90 -7.65
CA ASP A 109 18.47 8.19 -7.51
C ASP A 109 18.32 8.97 -8.84
N GLY A 110 18.78 8.37 -9.94
CA GLY A 110 18.82 8.98 -11.27
C GLY A 110 20.18 9.59 -11.63
N GLN A 111 21.13 9.63 -10.71
CA GLN A 111 22.52 10.05 -10.96
C GLN A 111 23.52 8.95 -10.59
N THR A 112 23.37 8.36 -9.41
CA THR A 112 24.18 7.24 -8.92
C THR A 112 23.37 5.95 -9.03
N CYS A 113 23.99 4.87 -9.50
CA CYS A 113 23.45 3.51 -9.46
C CYS A 113 24.43 2.58 -8.73
N VAL A 114 23.92 1.76 -7.81
CA VAL A 114 24.69 0.80 -7.03
C VAL A 114 23.97 -0.55 -7.04
N SER A 115 24.67 -1.61 -7.41
CA SER A 115 24.22 -2.98 -7.15
C SER A 115 24.61 -3.38 -5.72
N VAL A 116 23.66 -3.88 -4.94
CA VAL A 116 23.88 -4.41 -3.59
C VAL A 116 23.52 -5.89 -3.57
N THR A 117 24.47 -6.70 -3.10
CA THR A 117 24.35 -8.16 -2.94
C THR A 117 24.82 -8.54 -1.53
N SER A 118 24.71 -9.82 -1.15
CA SER A 118 25.32 -10.35 0.08
C SER A 118 26.85 -10.15 0.14
N ALA A 119 27.52 -10.04 -1.02
CA ALA A 119 28.96 -9.77 -1.13
C ALA A 119 29.33 -8.28 -1.00
N GLY A 120 28.35 -7.36 -0.91
CA GLY A 120 28.56 -5.92 -0.77
C GLY A 120 28.01 -5.09 -1.92
N ALA A 121 28.51 -3.85 -2.04
CA ALA A 121 28.02 -2.81 -2.93
C ALA A 121 29.00 -2.49 -4.06
N ASN A 122 28.50 -2.34 -5.29
CA ASN A 122 29.29 -1.98 -6.48
C ASN A 122 28.60 -0.90 -7.30
N LYS A 123 29.32 0.17 -7.66
CA LYS A 123 28.79 1.25 -8.52
C LYS A 123 28.64 0.79 -9.97
N LEU A 124 27.54 1.18 -10.62
CA LEU A 124 27.24 0.87 -12.01
C LEU A 124 26.94 2.13 -12.83
N THR A 125 27.21 2.07 -14.13
CA THR A 125 27.00 3.17 -15.10
C THR A 125 25.62 3.13 -15.77
N LEU A 126 24.59 2.71 -15.02
CA LEU A 126 23.20 2.60 -15.48
C LEU A 126 22.22 3.28 -14.49
N PRO A 127 22.27 4.63 -14.37
CA PRO A 127 21.33 5.37 -13.52
C PRO A 127 19.89 5.25 -14.03
N PHE A 128 18.96 5.31 -13.08
CA PHE A 128 17.52 5.32 -13.30
C PHE A 128 16.79 6.07 -12.16
N ARG A 129 15.66 6.71 -12.49
CA ARG A 129 14.66 7.23 -11.54
C ARG A 129 13.50 6.27 -11.33
N THR A 130 13.34 5.32 -12.26
CA THR A 130 12.43 4.18 -12.19
C THR A 130 12.93 3.10 -13.17
N ALA A 131 12.82 1.85 -12.76
CA ALA A 131 13.24 0.69 -13.55
C ALA A 131 12.41 -0.55 -13.20
N VAL A 132 12.34 -1.51 -14.12
CA VAL A 132 11.74 -2.82 -13.89
C VAL A 132 12.41 -3.89 -14.74
N PHE A 133 12.54 -5.10 -14.20
CA PHE A 133 12.89 -6.28 -15.00
C PHE A 133 11.61 -6.89 -15.59
N ALA A 134 11.60 -7.06 -16.91
CA ALA A 134 10.49 -7.68 -17.64
C ALA A 134 11.02 -8.32 -18.93
N TYR A 135 10.54 -9.54 -19.22
CA TYR A 135 10.93 -10.33 -20.41
C TYR A 135 12.45 -10.50 -20.58
N GLY A 136 13.16 -10.81 -19.48
CA GLY A 136 14.62 -10.98 -19.47
C GLY A 136 15.43 -9.69 -19.63
N ARG A 137 14.78 -8.51 -19.73
CA ARG A 137 15.46 -7.21 -19.93
C ARG A 137 15.22 -6.26 -18.76
N LEU A 138 16.21 -5.40 -18.50
CA LEU A 138 16.06 -4.24 -17.61
C LEU A 138 15.52 -3.05 -18.39
N TRP A 139 14.30 -2.62 -18.08
CA TRP A 139 13.67 -1.41 -18.62
C TRP A 139 13.87 -0.27 -17.62
N ARG A 140 14.35 0.89 -18.07
CA ARG A 140 14.64 2.01 -17.17
C ARG A 140 14.57 3.38 -17.83
N THR A 141 14.36 4.42 -17.03
CA THR A 141 14.56 5.81 -17.45
C THR A 141 15.17 6.64 -16.33
N SER A 142 16.02 7.61 -16.67
CA SER A 142 16.65 8.57 -15.75
C SER A 142 16.09 9.99 -15.88
N ASP A 143 15.42 10.30 -17.00
CA ASP A 143 14.90 11.64 -17.36
C ASP A 143 13.38 11.67 -17.59
N GLY A 144 12.75 10.51 -17.75
CA GLY A 144 11.32 10.36 -18.09
C GLY A 144 10.98 10.61 -19.55
N VAL A 145 11.96 10.88 -20.42
CA VAL A 145 11.77 11.19 -21.85
C VAL A 145 12.21 10.01 -22.71
N ARG A 146 13.33 9.38 -22.36
CA ARG A 146 13.88 8.22 -23.05
C ARG A 146 13.72 6.98 -22.19
N LEU A 147 13.14 5.93 -22.78
CA LEU A 147 13.05 4.61 -22.18
C LEU A 147 14.22 3.77 -22.71
N TYR A 148 15.10 3.33 -21.83
CA TYR A 148 16.21 2.44 -22.16
C TYR A 148 15.81 0.99 -21.86
N TYR A 149 16.27 0.06 -22.70
CA TYR A 149 16.19 -1.38 -22.45
C TYR A 149 17.58 -2.00 -22.48
N GLY A 150 17.85 -2.92 -21.56
CA GLY A 150 19.06 -3.73 -21.56
C GLY A 150 19.03 -4.85 -22.60
N ALA A 151 20.19 -5.49 -22.82
CA ALA A 151 20.26 -6.76 -23.53
C ALA A 151 19.45 -7.86 -22.82
N LEU A 152 19.13 -8.93 -23.54
CA LEU A 152 18.43 -10.08 -22.98
C LEU A 152 19.36 -10.84 -22.01
N ASP A 153 18.90 -11.04 -20.78
CA ASP A 153 19.56 -11.71 -19.66
C ASP A 153 20.92 -11.11 -19.19
N ASP A 154 21.45 -10.10 -19.88
CA ASP A 154 22.57 -9.25 -19.41
C ASP A 154 22.17 -7.77 -19.33
N TYR A 155 21.79 -7.34 -18.12
CA TYR A 155 21.45 -5.94 -17.83
C TYR A 155 22.67 -5.02 -17.63
N LYS A 156 23.90 -5.55 -17.65
CA LYS A 156 25.15 -4.80 -17.52
C LYS A 156 25.74 -4.45 -18.88
N GLU A 157 25.33 -5.14 -19.95
CA GLU A 157 25.72 -4.80 -21.32
C GLU A 157 25.37 -3.35 -21.63
N ALA A 158 26.37 -2.60 -22.11
CA ALA A 158 26.31 -1.18 -22.40
C ALA A 158 26.46 -0.87 -23.90
N ALA A 159 26.87 -1.85 -24.70
CA ALA A 159 26.93 -1.73 -26.16
C ALA A 159 25.52 -1.56 -26.74
N VAL A 160 25.37 -0.53 -27.59
CA VAL A 160 24.12 -0.28 -28.30
C VAL A 160 24.12 -1.03 -29.62
N GLY A 161 23.15 -1.92 -29.82
CA GLY A 161 23.06 -2.78 -30.99
C GLY A 161 21.79 -3.64 -30.99
N ARG A 162 21.45 -4.21 -32.15
CA ARG A 162 20.29 -5.11 -32.30
C ARG A 162 20.45 -6.34 -31.41
N GLY A 163 19.46 -6.63 -30.58
CA GLY A 163 19.51 -7.72 -29.60
C GLY A 163 20.33 -7.41 -28.34
N GLN A 164 20.91 -6.20 -28.25
CA GLN A 164 21.70 -5.73 -27.11
C GLN A 164 20.92 -4.66 -26.33
N THR A 165 21.63 -3.70 -25.74
CA THR A 165 21.04 -2.53 -25.10
C THR A 165 20.58 -1.51 -26.14
N GLY A 166 19.50 -0.80 -25.87
CA GLY A 166 18.96 0.21 -26.76
C GLY A 166 18.04 1.19 -26.05
N TYR A 167 17.34 2.02 -26.82
CA TYR A 167 16.41 3.00 -26.29
C TYR A 167 15.27 3.32 -27.25
N ILE A 168 14.18 3.83 -26.67
CA ILE A 168 13.03 4.40 -27.37
C ILE A 168 12.88 5.85 -26.90
N ASP A 169 12.97 6.79 -27.83
CA ASP A 169 12.57 8.18 -27.57
C ASP A 169 11.05 8.22 -27.49
N SER A 170 10.50 8.59 -26.32
CA SER A 170 9.07 8.42 -26.01
C SER A 170 8.36 9.73 -25.62
N PRO A 171 8.37 10.75 -26.50
CA PRO A 171 7.58 11.96 -26.29
C PRO A 171 6.08 11.63 -26.41
N ASP A 172 5.29 12.00 -25.40
CA ASP A 172 3.84 11.81 -25.39
C ASP A 172 3.15 13.07 -24.86
N ALA A 173 1.91 13.32 -25.31
CA ALA A 173 1.08 14.42 -24.79
C ALA A 173 0.75 14.27 -23.29
N LYS A 174 0.84 13.06 -22.73
CA LYS A 174 0.70 12.77 -21.30
C LYS A 174 1.97 13.07 -20.49
N GLY A 175 3.00 13.63 -21.13
CA GLY A 175 4.21 14.08 -20.47
C GLY A 175 5.24 12.97 -20.20
N LYS A 176 6.12 13.23 -19.24
CA LYS A 176 7.24 12.35 -18.89
C LYS A 176 6.77 11.08 -18.18
N ILE A 177 7.54 10.01 -18.37
CA ILE A 177 7.46 8.77 -17.60
C ILE A 177 7.91 9.04 -16.16
N LEU A 178 7.04 8.75 -15.20
CA LEU A 178 7.28 8.89 -13.76
C LEU A 178 7.64 7.55 -13.11
N ARG A 179 6.93 6.48 -13.52
CA ARG A 179 7.13 5.12 -13.00
C ARG A 179 6.94 4.05 -14.08
N LEU A 180 7.70 2.98 -13.95
CA LEU A 180 7.55 1.71 -14.66
C LEU A 180 7.11 0.64 -13.67
N PHE A 181 6.18 -0.22 -14.09
CA PHE A 181 5.74 -1.39 -13.31
C PHE A 181 5.64 -2.61 -14.22
N PHE A 182 5.87 -3.80 -13.69
CA PHE A 182 5.62 -5.06 -14.39
C PHE A 182 4.59 -5.85 -13.58
N VAL A 183 3.37 -5.94 -14.12
CA VAL A 183 2.17 -6.43 -13.40
C VAL A 183 1.35 -7.25 -14.38
N LYS A 184 0.87 -8.44 -13.96
CA LYS A 184 0.08 -9.36 -14.81
C LYS A 184 0.70 -9.65 -16.20
N ASN A 185 2.04 -9.73 -16.27
CA ASN A 185 2.79 -9.85 -17.52
C ASN A 185 2.56 -8.70 -18.52
N GLU A 186 2.44 -7.47 -18.01
CA GLU A 186 2.40 -6.24 -18.81
C GLU A 186 3.36 -5.20 -18.21
N ILE A 187 4.07 -4.45 -19.07
CA ILE A 187 4.87 -3.30 -18.64
C ILE A 187 3.95 -2.08 -18.66
N LEU A 188 3.65 -1.53 -17.49
CA LEU A 188 2.83 -0.34 -17.32
C LEU A 188 3.72 0.89 -17.15
N VAL A 189 3.38 1.95 -17.87
CA VAL A 189 4.15 3.18 -18.01
C VAL A 189 3.29 4.33 -17.49
N LEU A 190 3.51 4.72 -16.24
CA LEU A 190 2.78 5.82 -15.59
C LEU A 190 3.48 7.14 -15.92
N ARG A 191 2.75 8.07 -16.50
CA ARG A 191 3.22 9.40 -16.92
C ARG A 191 2.60 10.51 -16.07
N GLU A 192 3.10 11.73 -16.27
CA GLU A 192 2.60 12.95 -15.63
C GLU A 192 1.07 13.12 -15.73
N TYR A 193 0.45 12.74 -16.86
CA TYR A 193 -1.00 12.92 -17.10
C TYR A 193 -1.73 11.66 -17.60
N GLY A 194 -1.25 10.46 -17.27
CA GLY A 194 -1.96 9.22 -17.61
C GLY A 194 -1.16 7.93 -17.49
N LEU A 195 -1.75 6.84 -17.99
CA LEU A 195 -1.17 5.50 -17.98
C LEU A 195 -1.14 4.92 -19.40
N GLN A 196 -0.01 4.33 -19.76
CA GLN A 196 0.20 3.55 -20.98
C GLN A 196 0.62 2.12 -20.63
N LYS A 197 0.45 1.22 -21.59
CA LYS A 197 1.14 -0.08 -21.65
C LYS A 197 2.28 0.01 -22.66
N LEU A 198 3.40 -0.62 -22.36
CA LEU A 198 4.44 -0.91 -23.34
C LEU A 198 4.25 -2.35 -23.83
N VAL A 199 3.95 -2.50 -25.10
CA VAL A 199 4.01 -3.77 -25.83
C VAL A 199 5.48 -4.00 -26.17
N ALA A 200 6.06 -5.02 -25.54
CA ALA A 200 7.47 -5.40 -25.72
C ALA A 200 7.64 -6.93 -25.82
N HIS A 201 6.68 -7.59 -26.45
CA HIS A 201 6.81 -8.98 -26.88
C HIS A 201 7.37 -8.99 -28.30
N GLY A 202 8.33 -9.87 -28.60
CA GLY A 202 8.92 -9.99 -29.93
C GLY A 202 10.21 -9.18 -30.12
N ASP A 203 10.44 -8.74 -31.35
CA ASP A 203 11.65 -8.02 -31.76
C ASP A 203 11.62 -6.54 -31.34
N GLU A 204 12.79 -5.92 -31.23
CA GLU A 204 12.98 -4.51 -30.83
C GLU A 204 12.31 -3.51 -31.79
N GLU A 205 11.98 -3.94 -33.01
CA GLU A 205 11.27 -3.16 -34.03
C GLU A 205 9.74 -3.12 -33.79
N GLU A 206 9.19 -4.04 -32.98
CA GLU A 206 7.74 -4.13 -32.68
C GLU A 206 7.35 -3.41 -31.38
N PHE A 207 8.31 -2.81 -30.66
CA PHE A 207 8.07 -2.15 -29.38
C PHE A 207 7.20 -0.90 -29.52
N ALA A 208 6.03 -0.91 -28.90
CA ALA A 208 5.00 0.14 -29.05
C ALA A 208 4.33 0.53 -27.73
N PHE A 209 3.87 1.78 -27.64
CA PHE A 209 3.06 2.26 -26.51
C PHE A 209 1.57 2.21 -26.86
N GLU A 210 0.76 1.61 -25.99
CA GLU A 210 -0.70 1.59 -26.05
C GLU A 210 -1.28 2.50 -24.97
N ASP A 211 -2.24 3.35 -25.34
CA ASP A 211 -2.94 4.23 -24.40
C ASP A 211 -3.97 3.47 -23.56
N ILE A 212 -3.87 3.55 -22.23
CA ILE A 212 -4.87 3.01 -21.31
C ILE A 212 -5.82 4.12 -20.82
N LEU A 213 -5.28 5.22 -20.30
CA LEU A 213 -6.07 6.33 -19.77
C LEU A 213 -5.28 7.65 -19.73
N SER A 214 -6.01 8.76 -19.74
CA SER A 214 -5.52 10.09 -19.35
C SER A 214 -6.10 10.46 -17.99
N CYS A 215 -5.35 11.22 -17.18
CA CYS A 215 -5.81 11.72 -15.88
C CYS A 215 -5.15 13.06 -15.52
N ALA A 216 -5.62 13.71 -14.46
CA ALA A 216 -4.93 14.87 -13.89
C ALA A 216 -3.51 14.53 -13.40
N ALA A 217 -2.72 15.58 -13.16
CA ALA A 217 -1.30 15.50 -12.80
C ALA A 217 -1.02 14.46 -11.70
N VAL A 218 -0.11 13.52 -11.98
CA VAL A 218 0.23 12.37 -11.13
C VAL A 218 1.37 12.71 -10.18
N ASN A 219 1.25 12.36 -8.90
CA ASN A 219 2.41 12.31 -8.00
C ASN A 219 3.12 10.96 -8.16
N GLY A 220 4.22 10.94 -8.94
CA GLY A 220 4.99 9.73 -9.20
C GLY A 220 5.61 9.06 -7.96
N GLY A 221 5.87 9.83 -6.89
CA GLY A 221 6.34 9.31 -5.61
C GLY A 221 5.29 8.44 -4.90
N SER A 222 4.01 8.77 -5.09
CA SER A 222 2.88 8.01 -4.53
C SER A 222 2.60 6.68 -5.23
N ALA A 223 3.16 6.43 -6.42
CA ALA A 223 2.70 5.32 -7.24
C ALA A 223 3.39 3.99 -6.90
N ALA A 224 2.59 2.95 -6.65
CA ALA A 224 3.07 1.58 -6.42
C ALA A 224 2.06 0.52 -6.89
N ALA A 225 2.55 -0.67 -7.25
CA ALA A 225 1.74 -1.76 -7.77
C ALA A 225 1.74 -2.99 -6.86
N THR A 226 0.55 -3.50 -6.58
CA THR A 226 0.35 -4.87 -6.05
C THR A 226 0.41 -5.88 -7.19
N GLN A 227 0.33 -7.17 -6.88
CA GLN A 227 0.23 -8.24 -7.90
C GLN A 227 -0.99 -8.05 -8.82
N ASN A 228 -2.04 -7.34 -8.38
CA ASN A 228 -3.34 -7.28 -9.06
C ASN A 228 -3.78 -5.88 -9.54
N ALA A 229 -3.25 -4.82 -8.94
CA ALA A 229 -3.68 -3.44 -9.17
C ALA A 229 -2.56 -2.42 -8.96
N LEU A 230 -2.62 -1.33 -9.72
CA LEU A 230 -1.75 -0.16 -9.63
C LEU A 230 -2.48 0.97 -8.86
N PHE A 231 -1.78 1.64 -7.95
CA PHE A 231 -2.32 2.69 -7.08
C PHE A 231 -1.47 3.96 -7.19
N TRP A 232 -2.10 5.14 -7.25
CA TRP A 232 -1.40 6.44 -7.28
C TRP A 232 -2.33 7.61 -6.89
N LEU A 233 -1.73 8.73 -6.48
CA LEU A 233 -2.42 10.02 -6.34
C LEU A 233 -2.31 10.85 -7.61
N THR A 234 -3.39 11.56 -7.94
CA THR A 234 -3.40 12.70 -8.85
C THR A 234 -3.80 13.98 -8.12
N ALA A 235 -3.69 15.13 -8.78
CA ALA A 235 -4.22 16.41 -8.33
C ALA A 235 -5.74 16.40 -7.98
N GLU A 236 -6.48 15.40 -8.46
CA GLU A 236 -7.92 15.21 -8.19
C GLU A 236 -8.19 14.15 -7.11
N GLY A 237 -7.15 13.49 -6.58
CA GLY A 237 -7.25 12.47 -5.53
C GLY A 237 -6.75 11.09 -5.94
N PHE A 238 -7.15 10.08 -5.16
CA PHE A 238 -6.58 8.73 -5.22
C PHE A 238 -7.21 7.86 -6.31
N ARG A 239 -6.36 7.17 -7.07
CA ARG A 239 -6.71 6.34 -8.23
C ARG A 239 -6.24 4.90 -8.01
N VAL A 240 -7.09 3.94 -8.41
CA VAL A 240 -6.76 2.52 -8.48
C VAL A 240 -7.10 2.01 -9.87
N TRP A 241 -6.17 1.32 -10.51
CA TRP A 241 -6.39 0.59 -11.76
C TRP A 241 -6.18 -0.89 -11.53
N GLY A 242 -7.22 -1.68 -11.82
CA GLY A 242 -7.22 -3.13 -11.72
C GLY A 242 -8.35 -3.70 -12.57
N ASP A 243 -8.14 -4.90 -13.12
CA ASP A 243 -9.11 -5.61 -13.98
C ASP A 243 -9.71 -4.72 -15.09
N ALA A 244 -8.83 -3.95 -15.75
CA ALA A 244 -9.13 -2.97 -16.79
C ALA A 244 -10.14 -1.87 -16.39
N LYS A 245 -10.30 -1.59 -15.09
CA LYS A 245 -11.19 -0.54 -14.57
C LYS A 245 -10.43 0.44 -13.69
N VAL A 246 -10.77 1.72 -13.83
CA VAL A 246 -10.39 2.76 -12.87
C VAL A 246 -11.48 2.85 -11.82
N ASN A 247 -11.17 2.42 -10.61
CA ASN A 247 -12.05 2.65 -9.47
C ASN A 247 -11.62 3.93 -8.75
N GLY A 248 -12.54 4.88 -8.64
CA GLY A 248 -12.38 5.99 -7.70
C GLY A 248 -12.45 5.44 -6.28
N TYR A 249 -11.44 5.75 -5.46
CA TYR A 249 -11.42 5.26 -4.09
C TYR A 249 -12.47 5.96 -3.22
N SER A 250 -12.95 5.27 -2.18
CA SER A 250 -13.99 5.82 -1.31
C SER A 250 -13.46 7.01 -0.48
N GLN A 251 -14.24 8.09 -0.39
CA GLN A 251 -13.87 9.40 0.18
C GLN A 251 -13.65 9.41 1.72
N PHE A 252 -13.44 8.25 2.37
CA PHE A 252 -13.32 8.17 3.84
C PHE A 252 -11.99 8.68 4.38
N PHE A 253 -10.94 8.69 3.55
CA PHE A 253 -9.69 9.38 3.80
C PHE A 253 -9.27 10.07 2.51
N THR A 254 -9.27 11.39 2.50
CA THR A 254 -8.61 12.17 1.44
C THR A 254 -7.17 12.35 1.88
N PRO A 255 -6.19 11.60 1.35
CA PRO A 255 -4.79 11.98 1.52
C PRO A 255 -4.63 13.40 0.96
N HIS A 256 -3.96 14.27 1.71
CA HIS A 256 -3.59 15.56 1.17
C HIS A 256 -2.71 15.32 -0.05
N VAL A 257 -3.08 15.91 -1.18
CA VAL A 257 -2.27 15.88 -2.39
C VAL A 257 -1.14 16.90 -2.22
N SER A 258 -0.19 16.55 -1.35
CA SER A 258 1.14 17.16 -1.37
C SER A 258 1.90 16.57 -2.55
N LEU A 259 2.59 17.42 -3.31
CA LEU A 259 3.56 16.97 -4.31
C LEU A 259 4.87 16.54 -3.62
N ASP A 260 5.18 17.17 -2.48
CA ASP A 260 6.36 16.90 -1.67
C ASP A 260 6.09 15.86 -0.58
N SER A 261 7.10 15.04 -0.27
CA SER A 261 7.11 14.08 0.87
C SER A 261 6.18 12.86 0.79
N VAL A 262 5.42 12.67 -0.29
CA VAL A 262 4.54 11.49 -0.45
C VAL A 262 5.29 10.29 -1.03
N ARG A 263 5.14 9.11 -0.42
CA ARG A 263 5.64 7.84 -0.96
C ARG A 263 4.59 6.74 -0.95
N GLY A 264 4.49 6.01 -2.05
CA GLY A 264 3.72 4.78 -2.18
C GLY A 264 4.61 3.54 -2.09
N ALA A 265 4.07 2.48 -1.50
CA ALA A 265 4.64 1.15 -1.57
C ALA A 265 3.51 0.10 -1.68
N ALA A 266 3.83 -1.13 -2.07
CA ALA A 266 2.86 -2.19 -2.21
C ALA A 266 3.48 -3.55 -1.90
N CYS A 267 2.70 -4.45 -1.31
CA CYS A 267 3.13 -5.81 -1.00
C CYS A 267 1.90 -6.72 -0.87
N GLY A 268 1.96 -7.92 -1.47
CA GLY A 268 0.82 -8.82 -1.58
C GLY A 268 -0.37 -8.15 -2.29
N ASP A 269 -1.51 -8.08 -1.59
CA ASP A 269 -2.75 -7.45 -2.04
C ASP A 269 -2.94 -6.00 -1.56
N ARG A 270 -1.96 -5.43 -0.83
CA ARG A 270 -2.08 -4.11 -0.18
C ARG A 270 -1.14 -3.08 -0.75
N TYR A 271 -1.66 -1.87 -0.83
CA TYR A 271 -0.92 -0.65 -1.08
C TYR A 271 -0.80 0.17 0.21
N PHE A 272 0.32 0.86 0.36
CA PHE A 272 0.73 1.64 1.51
C PHE A 272 1.10 3.05 1.03
N LEU A 273 0.69 4.08 1.76
CA LEU A 273 0.91 5.48 1.38
C LEU A 273 1.35 6.29 2.59
N GLN A 274 2.59 6.74 2.57
CA GLN A 274 3.09 7.78 3.46
C GLN A 274 2.55 9.12 2.95
N SER A 275 1.68 9.77 3.73
CA SER A 275 1.14 11.09 3.40
C SER A 275 0.60 11.81 4.65
N GLN A 276 0.18 13.06 4.46
CA GLN A 276 -0.66 13.78 5.42
C GLN A 276 -2.13 13.47 5.15
N TYR A 277 -2.92 13.32 6.21
CA TYR A 277 -4.33 12.98 6.15
C TYR A 277 -5.15 13.98 6.96
N THR A 278 -6.25 14.48 6.39
CA THR A 278 -7.27 15.17 7.18
C THR A 278 -8.06 14.13 7.98
N LEU A 279 -7.98 14.20 9.30
CA LEU A 279 -8.79 13.39 10.20
C LEU A 279 -10.25 13.93 10.23
N PRO A 280 -11.24 13.12 10.67
CA PRO A 280 -12.65 13.54 10.65
C PRO A 280 -13.02 14.73 11.55
N ASP A 281 -12.11 15.18 12.42
CA ASP A 281 -12.23 16.39 13.25
C ASP A 281 -11.59 17.64 12.60
N GLY A 282 -11.03 17.50 11.39
CA GLY A 282 -10.32 18.55 10.67
C GLY A 282 -8.81 18.61 10.96
N THR A 283 -8.30 17.80 11.89
CA THR A 283 -6.87 17.77 12.23
C THR A 283 -6.05 17.16 11.09
N VAL A 284 -4.96 17.81 10.69
CA VAL A 284 -4.01 17.23 9.72
C VAL A 284 -2.95 16.43 10.49
N ALA A 285 -2.79 15.15 10.14
CA ALA A 285 -1.78 14.27 10.73
C ALA A 285 -0.98 13.54 9.65
N GLU A 286 0.33 13.40 9.86
CA GLU A 286 1.15 12.47 9.09
C GLU A 286 0.83 11.03 9.49
N GLY A 287 0.71 10.14 8.51
CA GLY A 287 0.37 8.75 8.76
C GLY A 287 0.73 7.83 7.60
N LEU A 288 0.57 6.53 7.84
CA LEU A 288 0.68 5.50 6.83
C LEU A 288 -0.72 4.97 6.51
N GLY A 289 -1.29 5.39 5.39
CA GLY A 289 -2.51 4.80 4.87
C GLY A 289 -2.23 3.42 4.28
N VAL A 290 -3.16 2.48 4.47
CA VAL A 290 -3.09 1.11 3.93
C VAL A 290 -4.41 0.81 3.22
N PHE A 291 -4.35 0.34 1.98
CA PHE A 291 -5.50 0.24 1.09
C PHE A 291 -5.48 -1.08 0.31
N ASP A 292 -6.65 -1.66 0.09
CA ASP A 292 -6.87 -2.79 -0.81
C ASP A 292 -7.49 -2.34 -2.15
N ALA A 293 -7.45 -3.19 -3.17
CA ALA A 293 -8.01 -2.89 -4.50
C ALA A 293 -9.55 -2.82 -4.53
N GLN A 294 -10.24 -3.26 -3.48
CA GLN A 294 -11.70 -3.32 -3.36
C GLN A 294 -12.31 -2.07 -2.72
N GLY A 295 -11.49 -1.07 -2.37
CA GLY A 295 -11.93 0.17 -1.74
C GLY A 295 -11.92 0.15 -0.21
N GLY A 296 -11.39 -0.92 0.41
CA GLY A 296 -11.22 -1.07 1.86
C GLY A 296 -9.84 -0.64 2.34
N GLY A 297 -9.77 0.21 3.36
CA GLY A 297 -8.48 0.76 3.81
C GLY A 297 -8.53 1.39 5.19
N TYR A 298 -7.36 1.74 5.70
CA TYR A 298 -7.15 2.25 7.04
C TYR A 298 -5.96 3.21 7.14
N LEU A 299 -5.87 3.91 8.26
CA LEU A 299 -4.77 4.82 8.56
C LEU A 299 -4.06 4.34 9.83
N ILE A 300 -2.73 4.26 9.77
CA ILE A 300 -1.87 4.16 10.95
C ILE A 300 -1.43 5.59 11.30
N PRO A 301 -1.81 6.13 12.47
CA PRO A 301 -1.53 7.52 12.86
C PRO A 301 -0.10 7.70 13.39
N GLN A 302 0.88 7.10 12.70
CA GLN A 302 2.30 7.24 12.97
C GLN A 302 3.01 7.80 11.74
N LYS A 303 3.95 8.73 11.95
CA LYS A 303 4.86 9.17 10.90
C LYS A 303 5.76 8.01 10.47
N ALA A 304 5.48 7.44 9.30
CA ALA A 304 6.40 6.57 8.59
C ALA A 304 7.37 7.42 7.75
N GLU A 305 8.62 7.00 7.67
CA GLU A 305 9.68 7.61 6.86
C GLU A 305 10.29 6.57 5.92
N GLY A 306 10.66 7.00 4.71
CA GLY A 306 11.30 6.16 3.69
C GLY A 306 10.57 4.87 3.38
N LEU A 307 9.26 4.97 3.14
CA LEU A 307 8.44 3.87 2.68
C LEU A 307 8.97 3.33 1.33
N VAL A 308 9.29 2.03 1.26
CA VAL A 308 9.78 1.34 0.05
C VAL A 308 9.18 -0.08 -0.04
N SER A 309 8.82 -0.51 -1.25
CA SER A 309 8.45 -1.91 -1.55
C SER A 309 9.70 -2.70 -1.95
N VAL A 310 9.94 -3.86 -1.35
CA VAL A 310 11.05 -4.73 -1.74
C VAL A 310 10.64 -6.21 -1.62
N GLN A 311 10.64 -6.91 -2.76
CA GLN A 311 10.32 -8.34 -2.88
C GLN A 311 9.01 -8.72 -2.15
N ASN A 312 9.10 -9.33 -0.97
CA ASN A 312 7.97 -9.85 -0.19
C ASN A 312 7.61 -8.95 1.01
N GLY A 313 8.03 -7.69 1.01
CA GLY A 313 7.71 -6.74 2.07
C GLY A 313 7.64 -5.26 1.68
N VAL A 314 6.97 -4.47 2.51
CA VAL A 314 7.13 -3.01 2.58
C VAL A 314 7.98 -2.67 3.79
N PHE A 315 8.99 -1.84 3.60
CA PHE A 315 9.89 -1.37 4.65
C PHE A 315 9.70 0.13 4.88
N PHE A 316 9.81 0.57 6.13
CA PHE A 316 9.83 1.98 6.52
C PHE A 316 10.51 2.15 7.86
N THR A 317 10.81 3.39 8.25
CA THR A 317 11.28 3.72 9.59
C THR A 317 10.27 4.58 10.36
N HIS A 318 10.24 4.43 11.69
CA HIS A 318 9.50 5.31 12.59
C HIS A 318 10.33 5.53 13.86
N GLY A 319 10.55 6.80 14.23
CA GLY A 319 11.41 7.16 15.37
C GLY A 319 12.85 6.64 15.25
N GLY A 320 13.39 6.55 14.02
CA GLY A 320 14.72 6.00 13.74
C GLY A 320 14.84 4.46 13.79
N LYS A 321 13.76 3.73 14.07
CA LYS A 321 13.71 2.26 14.06
C LYS A 321 13.12 1.73 12.76
N GLY A 322 13.63 0.61 12.25
CA GLY A 322 13.11 -0.06 11.04
C GLY A 322 11.93 -0.99 11.33
N TYR A 323 10.97 -1.04 10.41
CA TYR A 323 9.79 -1.91 10.43
C TYR A 323 9.56 -2.55 9.07
N THR A 324 8.92 -3.72 9.07
CA THR A 324 8.61 -4.49 7.85
C THR A 324 7.15 -4.94 7.88
N VAL A 325 6.45 -4.76 6.77
CA VAL A 325 5.13 -5.37 6.52
C VAL A 325 5.29 -6.48 5.50
N THR A 326 4.83 -7.69 5.81
CA THR A 326 4.84 -8.85 4.91
C THR A 326 3.69 -8.81 3.90
N GLU A 327 3.75 -9.64 2.86
CA GLU A 327 2.67 -9.83 1.86
C GLU A 327 1.29 -10.13 2.47
N LYS A 328 1.24 -10.77 3.65
CA LYS A 328 -0.02 -11.05 4.37
C LYS A 328 -0.58 -9.82 5.10
N GLY A 329 0.11 -8.68 5.01
CA GLY A 329 -0.16 -7.47 5.77
C GLY A 329 0.15 -7.58 7.26
N ASN A 330 1.00 -8.54 7.67
CA ASN A 330 1.48 -8.68 9.04
C ASN A 330 2.75 -7.85 9.23
N PHE A 331 2.83 -7.11 10.33
CA PHE A 331 3.98 -6.28 10.66
C PHE A 331 4.97 -7.09 11.51
N LEU A 332 6.21 -7.20 11.07
CA LEU A 332 7.32 -7.81 11.80
C LEU A 332 7.99 -6.75 12.68
N GLY A 333 8.57 -7.15 13.82
CA GLY A 333 9.27 -6.23 14.73
C GLY A 333 8.37 -5.37 15.62
N GLY A 334 7.07 -5.68 15.75
CA GLY A 334 6.25 -5.16 16.84
C GLY A 334 5.76 -3.71 16.72
N ILE A 335 5.36 -3.28 15.50
CA ILE A 335 4.13 -2.47 15.44
C ILE A 335 2.99 -3.41 15.84
N ALA A 336 2.65 -3.36 17.11
CA ALA A 336 1.64 -4.22 17.71
C ALA A 336 0.25 -3.77 17.27
N HIS A 337 -0.14 -4.15 16.04
CA HIS A 337 -1.55 -4.18 15.65
C HIS A 337 -2.28 -5.12 16.61
N ARG A 338 -2.86 -4.55 17.66
CA ARG A 338 -3.82 -5.27 18.50
C ARG A 338 -5.04 -5.46 17.63
N VAL A 339 -5.34 -6.72 17.35
CA VAL A 339 -6.50 -7.12 16.57
C VAL A 339 -7.49 -7.76 17.52
N TRP A 340 -8.71 -7.25 17.52
CA TRP A 340 -9.85 -7.95 18.08
C TRP A 340 -10.83 -8.23 16.94
N GLN A 341 -11.53 -9.36 16.99
CA GLN A 341 -12.57 -9.70 16.04
C GLN A 341 -13.78 -10.29 16.77
N SER A 342 -14.98 -9.81 16.42
CA SER A 342 -16.24 -10.31 16.94
C SER A 342 -16.57 -11.68 16.38
N ALA A 343 -17.38 -12.44 17.12
CA ALA A 343 -18.17 -13.50 16.52
C ALA A 343 -19.08 -12.96 15.39
N PRO A 344 -19.46 -13.80 14.40
CA PRO A 344 -20.44 -13.44 13.39
C PRO A 344 -21.77 -13.00 13.99
N THR A 345 -22.34 -11.91 13.48
CA THR A 345 -23.59 -11.30 13.92
C THR A 345 -24.64 -11.42 12.82
N GLN A 346 -25.72 -12.14 13.09
CA GLN A 346 -26.89 -12.22 12.22
C GLN A 346 -28.05 -11.42 12.84
N PRO A 347 -28.37 -10.22 12.34
CA PRO A 347 -29.32 -9.35 13.03
C PRO A 347 -30.77 -9.84 12.95
N PHE A 348 -31.17 -10.44 11.83
CA PHE A 348 -32.55 -10.89 11.59
C PHE A 348 -32.67 -12.33 11.06
N GLY A 349 -31.55 -13.04 10.85
CA GLY A 349 -31.53 -14.33 10.14
C GLY A 349 -31.82 -14.22 8.64
N CYS A 350 -32.04 -13.00 8.13
CA CYS A 350 -32.24 -12.65 6.73
C CYS A 350 -31.38 -11.44 6.37
N ARG A 351 -31.43 -11.02 5.10
CA ARG A 351 -30.70 -9.86 4.60
C ARG A 351 -31.04 -8.58 5.39
N ALA A 352 -30.03 -7.77 5.64
CA ALA A 352 -30.11 -6.54 6.43
C ALA A 352 -29.22 -5.44 5.86
N LEU A 353 -29.50 -4.20 6.24
CA LEU A 353 -28.61 -3.06 6.02
C LEU A 353 -28.07 -2.58 7.37
N LEU A 354 -26.75 -2.65 7.56
CA LEU A 354 -26.07 -1.96 8.64
C LEU A 354 -26.05 -0.46 8.34
N GLY A 355 -26.86 0.29 9.07
CA GLY A 355 -27.02 1.74 8.88
C GLY A 355 -26.03 2.58 9.68
N GLU A 356 -25.83 2.26 10.96
CA GLU A 356 -25.01 3.00 11.92
C GLU A 356 -24.20 2.04 12.80
N VAL A 357 -22.98 2.42 13.17
CA VAL A 357 -22.28 1.92 14.36
C VAL A 357 -22.10 3.04 15.39
N CYS A 358 -22.14 2.68 16.67
CA CYS A 358 -21.94 3.59 17.80
C CYS A 358 -20.92 2.95 18.76
N VAL A 359 -19.83 3.66 19.04
CA VAL A 359 -18.69 3.18 19.81
C VAL A 359 -18.39 4.10 20.99
N ARG A 360 -17.82 3.54 22.05
CA ARG A 360 -17.22 4.30 23.16
C ARG A 360 -15.81 3.78 23.41
N SER A 361 -14.80 4.62 23.25
CA SER A 361 -13.39 4.26 23.45
C SER A 361 -12.58 5.38 24.11
N LYS A 362 -11.34 5.06 24.45
CA LYS A 362 -10.25 6.01 24.78
C LYS A 362 -9.05 5.62 23.92
N GLY A 363 -8.48 6.59 23.21
CA GLY A 363 -7.49 6.35 22.16
C GLY A 363 -8.13 6.05 20.79
N PRO A 364 -7.39 6.28 19.69
CA PRO A 364 -7.87 6.06 18.34
C PRO A 364 -7.86 4.57 17.96
N PHE A 365 -8.78 4.18 17.08
CA PHE A 365 -8.81 2.84 16.50
C PHE A 365 -9.52 2.81 15.15
N LEU A 366 -9.24 1.77 14.37
CA LEU A 366 -9.97 1.40 13.18
C LEU A 366 -10.97 0.29 13.49
N LEU A 367 -12.20 0.44 13.02
CA LEU A 367 -13.21 -0.62 12.93
C LEU A 367 -13.39 -1.05 11.48
N GLN A 368 -12.89 -2.24 11.12
CA GLN A 368 -13.30 -2.95 9.91
C GLN A 368 -14.61 -3.68 10.16
N ILE A 369 -15.48 -3.70 9.15
CA ILE A 369 -16.77 -4.37 9.19
C ILE A 369 -16.91 -5.15 7.89
N LYS A 370 -17.09 -6.47 7.96
CA LYS A 370 -17.28 -7.34 6.81
C LYS A 370 -18.69 -7.93 6.83
N SER A 371 -19.24 -8.14 5.65
CA SER A 371 -20.39 -9.01 5.41
C SER A 371 -20.13 -9.99 4.27
N ASP A 372 -21.09 -10.87 4.03
CA ASP A 372 -21.23 -11.70 2.84
C ASP A 372 -21.36 -10.89 1.53
N GLU A 373 -21.83 -9.63 1.60
CA GLU A 373 -21.99 -8.74 0.42
C GLU A 373 -20.90 -7.67 0.27
N GLY A 374 -19.92 -7.58 1.18
CA GLY A 374 -18.80 -6.64 1.05
C GLY A 374 -18.12 -6.24 2.36
N SER A 375 -17.44 -5.10 2.37
CA SER A 375 -16.74 -4.58 3.55
C SER A 375 -16.82 -3.05 3.67
N ARG A 376 -16.55 -2.54 4.88
CA ARG A 376 -16.37 -1.13 5.23
C ARG A 376 -15.26 -1.00 6.27
N ALA A 377 -14.64 0.17 6.36
CA ALA A 377 -13.69 0.52 7.40
C ALA A 377 -13.99 1.92 7.93
N LEU A 378 -13.86 2.11 9.24
CA LEU A 378 -14.23 3.34 9.94
C LEU A 378 -13.18 3.67 11.00
N CYS A 379 -12.50 4.81 10.88
CA CYS A 379 -11.62 5.32 11.93
C CYS A 379 -12.42 6.03 13.03
N PHE A 380 -12.00 5.88 14.29
CA PHE A 380 -12.51 6.58 15.46
C PHE A 380 -11.34 7.19 16.22
N ALA A 381 -11.45 8.45 16.65
CA ALA A 381 -10.39 9.17 17.35
C ALA A 381 -10.34 8.90 18.87
N GLY A 382 -11.34 8.19 19.41
CA GLY A 382 -11.63 8.14 20.83
C GLY A 382 -13.03 8.69 21.17
N GLY A 383 -13.42 8.60 22.43
CA GLY A 383 -14.68 9.16 22.94
C GLY A 383 -15.92 8.35 22.56
N LEU A 384 -17.09 8.98 22.67
CA LEU A 384 -18.39 8.43 22.24
C LEU A 384 -18.69 8.94 20.83
N CYS A 385 -18.72 8.06 19.84
CA CYS A 385 -18.89 8.43 18.43
C CYS A 385 -19.93 7.55 17.73
N ARG A 386 -20.66 8.12 16.76
CA ARG A 386 -21.59 7.42 15.88
C ARG A 386 -21.20 7.65 14.42
N LYS A 387 -21.17 6.60 13.61
CA LYS A 387 -20.84 6.68 12.17
C LYS A 387 -21.81 5.87 11.33
N ARG A 388 -22.22 6.44 10.20
CA ARG A 388 -23.06 5.79 9.18
C ARG A 388 -22.21 4.81 8.37
N VAL A 389 -22.78 3.66 7.99
CA VAL A 389 -22.02 2.54 7.39
C VAL A 389 -22.51 2.18 5.98
N LEU A 390 -23.81 1.97 5.82
CA LEU A 390 -24.45 1.53 4.56
C LEU A 390 -23.76 0.28 3.97
N LEU A 391 -23.78 -0.81 4.72
CA LEU A 391 -23.31 -2.13 4.29
C LEU A 391 -24.47 -3.13 4.34
N ALA A 392 -24.81 -3.74 3.21
CA ALA A 392 -25.79 -4.81 3.12
C ALA A 392 -25.16 -6.16 3.49
N GLY A 393 -25.98 -7.16 3.81
CA GLY A 393 -25.56 -8.54 4.06
C GLY A 393 -26.49 -9.29 5.01
N THR A 394 -26.27 -10.59 5.16
CA THR A 394 -26.97 -11.49 6.09
C THR A 394 -26.16 -11.73 7.36
N VAL A 395 -24.83 -11.80 7.22
CA VAL A 395 -23.89 -12.10 8.30
C VAL A 395 -22.86 -10.98 8.37
N PHE A 396 -22.61 -10.44 9.56
CA PHE A 396 -21.67 -9.33 9.77
C PHE A 396 -20.58 -9.70 10.78
N SER A 397 -19.33 -9.31 10.54
CA SER A 397 -18.25 -9.40 11.53
C SER A 397 -17.56 -8.07 11.70
N PHE A 398 -17.16 -7.77 12.93
CA PHE A 398 -16.51 -6.53 13.32
C PHE A 398 -15.07 -6.83 13.72
N ARG A 399 -14.11 -6.04 13.27
CA ARG A 399 -12.70 -6.21 13.59
C ARG A 399 -12.09 -4.87 13.96
N VAL A 400 -11.53 -4.78 15.16
CA VAL A 400 -10.87 -3.59 15.69
C VAL A 400 -9.37 -3.74 15.50
N GLN A 401 -8.72 -2.67 15.04
CA GLN A 401 -7.28 -2.55 14.94
C GLN A 401 -6.83 -1.27 15.64
N ALA A 402 -5.94 -1.39 16.62
CA ALA A 402 -5.37 -0.27 17.36
C ALA A 402 -3.99 -0.64 17.93
N GLU A 403 -3.25 0.37 18.40
CA GLU A 403 -2.00 0.17 19.15
C GLU A 403 -2.22 0.48 20.64
N GLU A 404 -2.73 1.68 20.92
CA GLU A 404 -3.17 2.14 22.24
C GLU A 404 -4.65 2.54 22.19
N CYS A 405 -5.53 1.59 22.54
CA CYS A 405 -6.97 1.85 22.65
C CYS A 405 -7.59 1.03 23.79
N GLU A 406 -8.48 1.67 24.55
CA GLU A 406 -9.44 1.01 25.42
C GLU A 406 -10.83 1.12 24.76
N LEU A 407 -11.42 -0.01 24.33
CA LEU A 407 -12.76 -0.05 23.75
C LEU A 407 -13.78 -0.53 24.79
N TYR A 408 -14.63 0.39 25.25
CA TYR A 408 -15.64 0.14 26.29
C TYR A 408 -16.97 -0.36 25.72
N ALA A 409 -17.32 0.03 24.50
CA ALA A 409 -18.56 -0.43 23.85
C ALA A 409 -18.50 -0.34 22.33
N LEU A 410 -19.09 -1.34 21.67
CA LEU A 410 -19.46 -1.34 20.26
C LEU A 410 -20.93 -1.74 20.12
N SER A 411 -21.70 -0.99 19.35
CA SER A 411 -23.07 -1.33 18.97
C SER A 411 -23.36 -0.98 17.52
N ALA A 412 -24.26 -1.73 16.90
CA ALA A 412 -24.61 -1.64 15.49
C ALA A 412 -26.14 -1.51 15.35
N VAL A 413 -26.60 -0.72 14.38
CA VAL A 413 -28.02 -0.51 14.06
C VAL A 413 -28.31 -1.03 12.67
N PHE A 414 -29.10 -2.10 12.62
CA PHE A 414 -29.49 -2.78 11.40
C PHE A 414 -30.94 -2.44 11.03
N GLN A 415 -31.21 -2.35 9.73
CA GLN A 415 -32.55 -2.30 9.13
C GLN A 415 -32.82 -3.65 8.45
N ARG A 416 -34.01 -4.23 8.65
CA ARG A 416 -34.35 -5.51 8.02
C ARG A 416 -34.66 -5.26 6.54
N GLY A 417 -34.04 -6.04 5.65
CA GLY A 417 -34.38 -6.06 4.23
C GLY A 417 -35.79 -6.60 4.03
N GLU A 418 -36.53 -5.99 3.11
CA GLU A 418 -37.80 -6.55 2.65
C GLU A 418 -37.50 -7.46 1.46
N ASP A 419 -37.57 -8.77 1.71
CA ASP A 419 -37.61 -9.74 0.62
C ASP A 419 -38.91 -9.50 -0.16
N LYS A 420 -38.80 -9.29 -1.48
CA LYS A 420 -39.98 -9.31 -2.34
C LYS A 420 -40.51 -10.74 -2.36
N VAL A 421 -41.70 -10.93 -1.78
CA VAL A 421 -42.54 -12.14 -1.94
C VAL A 421 -43.02 -12.23 -3.37
#